data_AF-A0A350DAM6-F1
#
_entry.id   AF-A0A350DAM6-F1
#
_cell.length_a   1.000
_cell.length_b   1.000
_cell.length_c   1.000
_cell.angle_alpha   90.00
_cell.angle_beta   90.00
_cell.angle_gamma   90.00
#
_symmetry.space_group_name_H-M   'P 1'
#
loop_
_entity.id
_entity.type
_entity.pdbx_description
1 polymer ?
#
loop_
_entity_poly.entity_id
_entity_poly.type
_entity_poly.pdbx_seq_one_letter_code
_entity_poly.pdbx_strand_id
1 'polypeptide(L)'
;YIKEKDRILKTIQEGTIICTGEYLVLHQGTLPDETFAGEDRIIDIFTPNTILTSTDSQVIFYDQLSQIVDAVCWANRDEIWSQANANQVKQLSGAGQWSIAGTEPQPEDCVDSTDVKAGCSIARDGTSTDTNAKNDWHIDPTPSMGRNNNERTPTPKISHIEVSNQCFLTDGSDPSRHKTTISFTLTVESKVTARIYDVQGRAIRTLIDDEKLLYGKNSFEWDGRDDDGRVVPIGIYICYLQAINTDSKGIDTKKITIVAAKRLN
;
A
#
# COMPACT_ATOMS: atom_id res chain seq x y z
N TYR A 1 -9.32 10.14 6.80
CA TYR A 1 -10.63 10.41 6.16
C TYR A 1 -10.46 11.54 5.13
N ILE A 2 -11.40 11.70 4.21
CA ILE A 2 -11.40 12.72 3.16
C ILE A 2 -12.40 13.82 3.51
N LYS A 3 -11.98 15.08 3.39
CA LYS A 3 -12.87 16.24 3.48
C LYS A 3 -12.91 17.01 2.17
N GLU A 4 -14.05 17.64 1.93
CA GLU A 4 -14.18 18.78 1.03
C GLU A 4 -14.54 19.98 1.87
N LYS A 5 -13.71 21.03 1.80
CA LYS A 5 -13.79 22.14 2.74
C LYS A 5 -13.76 21.59 4.18
N ASP A 6 -14.73 21.97 5.00
CA ASP A 6 -14.82 21.50 6.39
C ASP A 6 -15.70 20.25 6.55
N ARG A 7 -16.32 19.77 5.47
CA ARG A 7 -17.26 18.66 5.47
C ARG A 7 -16.53 17.34 5.24
N ILE A 8 -16.77 16.35 6.11
CA ILE A 8 -16.32 14.97 5.87
C ILE A 8 -17.09 14.41 4.67
N LEU A 9 -16.37 14.13 3.59
CA LEU A 9 -16.91 13.46 2.41
C LEU A 9 -16.94 11.95 2.58
N LYS A 10 -15.88 11.42 3.18
CA LYS A 10 -15.67 9.98 3.25
C LYS A 10 -14.75 9.62 4.42
N THR A 11 -15.15 8.63 5.20
CA THR A 11 -14.21 7.89 6.05
C THR A 11 -13.69 6.72 5.24
N ILE A 12 -12.38 6.70 5.00
CA ILE A 12 -11.73 5.55 4.34
C ILE A 12 -11.84 4.35 5.28
N GLN A 13 -12.18 3.20 4.70
CA GLN A 13 -12.35 1.96 5.45
C GLN A 13 -11.07 1.60 6.21
N GLU A 14 -11.23 1.09 7.43
CA GLU A 14 -10.10 0.57 8.20
C GLU A 14 -9.45 -0.61 7.46
N GLY A 15 -8.12 -0.63 7.42
CA GLY A 15 -7.35 -1.63 6.69
C GLY A 15 -7.14 -1.30 5.21
N THR A 16 -7.60 -0.14 4.71
CA THR A 16 -7.16 0.35 3.40
C THR A 16 -5.65 0.58 3.43
N ILE A 17 -4.92 -0.14 2.58
CA ILE A 17 -3.47 -0.02 2.43
C ILE A 17 -3.21 0.68 1.10
N ILE A 18 -2.51 1.82 1.15
CA ILE A 18 -2.01 2.51 -0.04
C ILE A 18 -0.49 2.35 -0.05
N CYS A 19 0.03 1.70 -1.08
CA CYS A 19 1.45 1.49 -1.28
C CYS A 19 2.04 2.55 -2.21
N THR A 20 3.36 2.69 -2.17
CA THR A 20 4.08 3.54 -3.13
C THR A 20 3.81 3.06 -4.56
N GLY A 21 3.29 3.97 -5.38
CA GLY A 21 2.98 3.73 -6.78
C GLY A 21 1.59 3.15 -7.06
N GLU A 22 0.74 3.11 -6.03
CA GLU A 22 -0.71 2.96 -6.15
C GLU A 22 -1.38 4.33 -6.17
N TYR A 23 -2.58 4.37 -6.73
CA TYR A 23 -3.38 5.59 -6.90
C TYR A 23 -4.68 5.44 -6.14
N LEU A 24 -5.09 6.51 -5.48
CA LEU A 24 -6.41 6.59 -4.88
C LEU A 24 -7.31 7.38 -5.83
N VAL A 25 -8.38 6.77 -6.32
CA VAL A 25 -9.36 7.46 -7.16
C VAL A 25 -10.65 7.63 -6.37
N LEU A 26 -11.07 8.89 -6.23
CA LEU A 26 -12.32 9.24 -5.56
C LEU A 26 -13.42 9.45 -6.59
N HIS A 27 -14.34 8.49 -6.67
CA HIS A 27 -15.45 8.48 -7.60
C HIS A 27 -16.71 9.06 -7.00
N GLN A 28 -17.48 9.76 -7.83
CA GLN A 28 -18.88 9.97 -7.54
C GLN A 28 -19.65 8.66 -7.72
N GLY A 29 -20.22 8.13 -6.63
CA GLY A 29 -21.00 6.91 -6.72
C GLY A 29 -21.31 6.29 -5.37
N THR A 30 -21.93 5.11 -5.42
CA THR A 30 -22.37 4.36 -4.23
C THR A 30 -21.87 2.91 -4.26
N LEU A 31 -20.88 2.61 -5.10
CA LEU A 31 -20.25 1.29 -5.09
C LEU A 31 -19.44 1.09 -3.79
N PRO A 32 -19.14 -0.17 -3.41
CA PRO A 32 -18.25 -0.45 -2.28
C PRO A 32 -16.84 0.09 -2.56
N ASP A 33 -16.16 0.54 -1.49
CA ASP A 33 -14.76 0.95 -1.59
C ASP A 33 -13.85 -0.26 -1.73
N GLU A 34 -12.71 -0.03 -2.37
CA GLU A 34 -11.57 -0.93 -2.31
C GLU A 34 -10.70 -0.67 -1.07
N THR A 35 -10.02 -1.71 -0.62
CA THR A 35 -9.10 -1.65 0.54
C THR A 35 -7.65 -1.95 0.17
N PHE A 36 -7.40 -2.33 -1.07
CA PHE A 36 -6.08 -2.57 -1.63
C PHE A 36 -6.19 -2.37 -3.13
N ALA A 37 -5.09 -1.99 -3.76
CA ALA A 37 -5.08 -1.79 -5.19
C ALA A 37 -5.10 -3.13 -5.93
N GLY A 38 -5.80 -3.20 -7.06
CA GLY A 38 -5.78 -4.35 -7.97
C GLY A 38 -4.54 -4.39 -8.87
N GLU A 39 -4.60 -5.17 -9.96
CA GLU A 39 -3.52 -5.20 -10.98
C GLU A 39 -3.29 -3.83 -11.64
N ASP A 40 -4.32 -2.98 -11.68
CA ASP A 40 -4.30 -1.61 -12.19
C ASP A 40 -3.63 -0.61 -11.24
N ARG A 41 -3.31 -1.03 -10.01
CA ARG A 41 -2.73 -0.20 -8.94
C ARG A 41 -3.65 0.94 -8.51
N ILE A 42 -4.95 0.82 -8.74
CA ILE A 42 -5.95 1.81 -8.33
C ILE A 42 -6.70 1.28 -7.11
N ILE A 43 -6.97 2.17 -6.17
CA ILE A 43 -7.90 1.97 -5.06
C ILE A 43 -9.08 2.90 -5.31
N ASP A 44 -10.20 2.31 -5.71
CA ASP A 44 -11.43 3.03 -5.97
C ASP A 44 -12.21 3.28 -4.68
N ILE A 45 -12.45 4.55 -4.38
CA ILE A 45 -13.26 5.02 -3.26
C ILE A 45 -14.49 5.72 -3.80
N PHE A 46 -15.68 5.37 -3.31
CA PHE A 46 -16.93 5.92 -3.83
C PHE A 46 -17.65 6.77 -2.78
N THR A 47 -18.13 7.93 -3.19
CA THR A 47 -19.03 8.75 -2.37
C THR A 47 -20.08 9.44 -3.25
N PRO A 48 -21.36 9.51 -2.82
CA PRO A 48 -22.42 10.10 -3.64
C PRO A 48 -22.25 11.62 -3.85
N ASN A 49 -21.42 12.27 -3.02
CA ASN A 49 -21.37 13.73 -2.86
C ASN A 49 -20.05 14.37 -3.33
N THR A 50 -19.24 13.68 -4.13
CA THR A 50 -18.08 14.29 -4.77
C THR A 50 -18.42 14.63 -6.20
N ILE A 51 -18.45 15.92 -6.50
CA ILE A 51 -18.41 16.37 -7.89
C ILE A 51 -17.38 17.48 -7.91
N LEU A 52 -16.46 17.43 -8.87
CA LEU A 52 -15.72 18.61 -9.30
C LEU A 52 -16.77 19.59 -9.82
N THR A 53 -17.32 20.38 -8.91
CA THR A 53 -18.29 21.40 -9.24
C THR A 53 -17.56 22.54 -9.92
N SER A 54 -18.28 23.32 -10.73
CA SER A 54 -17.79 24.60 -11.23
C SER A 54 -17.74 25.65 -10.10
N THR A 55 -17.19 25.31 -8.93
CA THR A 55 -16.99 26.22 -7.78
C THR A 55 -15.60 25.99 -7.20
N ASP A 56 -15.05 27.03 -6.59
CA ASP A 56 -13.81 26.95 -5.83
C ASP A 56 -13.94 25.99 -4.65
N SER A 57 -13.04 25.01 -4.59
CA SER A 57 -13.08 23.99 -3.55
C SER A 57 -11.74 23.24 -3.48
N GLN A 58 -11.70 22.25 -2.60
CA GLN A 58 -10.52 21.46 -2.32
C GLN A 58 -10.93 20.12 -1.75
N VAL A 59 -10.10 19.11 -2.01
CA VAL A 59 -10.17 17.81 -1.36
C VAL A 59 -8.92 17.64 -0.52
N ILE A 60 -9.13 17.26 0.74
CA ILE A 60 -8.08 17.18 1.75
C ILE A 60 -8.06 15.78 2.35
N PHE A 61 -6.88 15.17 2.36
CA PHE A 61 -6.63 13.88 2.98
C PHE A 61 -6.11 14.05 4.40
N TYR A 62 -6.71 13.31 5.32
CA TYR A 62 -6.30 13.24 6.71
C TYR A 62 -5.92 11.84 7.12
N ASP A 63 -4.88 11.73 7.94
CA ASP A 63 -4.54 10.49 8.62
C ASP A 63 -5.47 10.21 9.82
N GLN A 64 -5.23 9.11 10.52
CA GLN A 64 -5.98 8.72 11.73
C GLN A 64 -5.80 9.67 12.92
N LEU A 65 -4.73 10.47 12.92
CA LEU A 65 -4.44 11.48 13.94
C LEU A 65 -4.99 12.86 13.57
N SER A 66 -5.77 12.96 12.47
CA SER A 66 -6.29 14.20 11.91
C SER A 66 -5.21 15.19 11.44
N GLN A 67 -4.03 14.69 11.07
CA GLN A 67 -3.01 15.47 10.38
C GLN A 67 -3.29 15.49 8.88
N ILE A 68 -3.00 16.60 8.22
CA ILE A 68 -3.15 16.75 6.77
C ILE A 68 -2.04 15.96 6.09
N VAL A 69 -2.41 15.07 5.18
CA VAL A 69 -1.50 14.17 4.46
C VAL A 69 -1.20 14.69 3.06
N ASP A 70 -2.22 15.19 2.37
CA ASP A 70 -2.13 15.73 1.00
C ASP A 70 -3.42 16.52 0.72
N ALA A 71 -3.40 17.36 -0.31
CA ALA A 71 -4.57 18.07 -0.78
C ALA A 71 -4.51 18.39 -2.27
N VAL A 72 -5.68 18.60 -2.85
CA VAL A 72 -5.82 19.24 -4.17
C VAL A 72 -6.79 20.42 -4.04
N CYS A 73 -6.35 21.59 -4.47
CA CYS A 73 -7.16 22.81 -4.49
C CYS A 73 -7.46 23.21 -5.94
N TRP A 74 -8.70 23.62 -6.21
CA TRP A 74 -9.09 24.10 -7.53
C TRP A 74 -9.98 25.34 -7.44
N ALA A 75 -9.94 26.16 -8.48
CA ALA A 75 -10.71 27.39 -8.57
C ALA A 75 -11.31 27.57 -9.96
N ASN A 76 -12.59 27.94 -10.05
CA ASN A 76 -13.32 28.11 -11.30
C ASN A 76 -13.11 29.50 -11.95
N ARG A 77 -12.36 30.38 -11.27
CA ARG A 77 -12.01 31.74 -11.69
C ARG A 77 -13.21 32.58 -12.14
N ASP A 78 -14.36 32.39 -11.50
CA ASP A 78 -15.59 33.14 -11.78
C ASP A 78 -15.64 34.54 -11.13
N GLU A 79 -14.49 35.07 -10.73
CA GLU A 79 -14.31 36.32 -9.96
C GLU A 79 -14.89 36.29 -8.52
N ILE A 80 -15.33 35.12 -8.02
CA ILE A 80 -15.90 34.96 -6.66
C ILE A 80 -14.96 34.11 -5.77
N TRP A 81 -13.85 34.69 -5.34
CA TRP A 81 -12.94 34.07 -4.37
C TRP A 81 -13.31 34.45 -2.92
N SER A 82 -13.87 33.49 -2.16
CA SER A 82 -14.29 33.75 -0.78
C SER A 82 -13.13 33.73 0.23
N GLN A 83 -13.25 34.52 1.31
CA GLN A 83 -12.29 34.48 2.42
C GLN A 83 -12.20 33.09 3.09
N ALA A 84 -13.30 32.32 3.07
CA ALA A 84 -13.31 30.95 3.58
C ALA A 84 -12.37 30.04 2.77
N ASN A 85 -12.43 30.12 1.43
CA ASN A 85 -11.52 29.39 0.55
C ASN A 85 -10.07 29.82 0.79
N ALA A 86 -9.81 31.14 0.87
CA ALA A 86 -8.48 31.68 1.14
C ALA A 86 -7.91 31.14 2.47
N ASN A 87 -8.71 31.12 3.54
CA ASN A 87 -8.27 30.61 4.84
C ASN A 87 -7.93 29.11 4.81
N GLN A 88 -8.69 28.32 4.04
CA GLN A 88 -8.45 26.89 3.90
C GLN A 88 -7.17 26.60 3.10
N VAL A 89 -6.95 27.29 1.98
CA VAL A 89 -5.69 27.16 1.22
C VAL A 89 -4.50 27.63 2.08
N LYS A 90 -4.68 28.67 2.90
CA LYS A 90 -3.65 29.14 3.84
C LYS A 90 -3.31 28.10 4.90
N GLN A 91 -4.30 27.36 5.41
CA GLN A 91 -4.08 26.25 6.33
C GLN A 91 -3.27 25.13 5.67
N LEU A 92 -3.60 24.77 4.42
CA LEU A 92 -2.88 23.75 3.67
C LEU A 92 -1.42 24.16 3.41
N SER A 93 -1.21 25.44 3.07
CA SER A 93 0.12 25.99 2.90
C SER A 93 0.92 26.00 4.20
N GLY A 94 0.30 26.38 5.33
CA GLY A 94 0.92 26.28 6.65
C GLY A 94 1.27 24.85 7.08
N ALA A 95 0.55 23.85 6.57
CA ALA A 95 0.84 22.43 6.76
C ALA A 95 1.89 21.87 5.78
N GLY A 96 2.37 22.68 4.83
CA GLY A 96 3.30 22.26 3.80
C GLY A 96 2.70 21.32 2.75
N GLN A 97 1.37 21.30 2.62
CA GLN A 97 0.62 20.42 1.71
C GLN A 97 0.02 21.18 0.52
N TRP A 98 0.29 22.49 0.40
CA TRP A 98 -0.04 23.29 -0.78
C TRP A 98 0.90 24.50 -0.91
N SER A 99 1.40 24.77 -2.10
CA SER A 99 2.30 25.87 -2.41
C SER A 99 1.52 27.05 -2.97
N ILE A 100 1.80 28.26 -2.46
CA ILE A 100 1.22 29.52 -2.92
C ILE A 100 2.35 30.47 -3.36
N ALA A 101 2.12 31.30 -4.38
CA ALA A 101 3.14 32.20 -4.92
C ALA A 101 3.38 33.47 -4.09
N GLY A 102 2.48 33.80 -3.16
CA GLY A 102 2.52 35.01 -2.33
C GLY A 102 2.26 34.77 -0.84
N THR A 103 1.89 35.82 -0.11
CA THR A 103 1.58 35.72 1.33
C THR A 103 0.12 35.41 1.63
N GLU A 104 -0.77 35.70 0.67
CA GLU A 104 -2.21 35.43 0.78
C GLU A 104 -2.66 34.60 -0.43
N PRO A 105 -3.40 33.50 -0.21
CA PRO A 105 -3.85 32.64 -1.30
C PRO A 105 -4.78 33.35 -2.28
N GLN A 106 -4.50 33.18 -3.56
CA GLN A 106 -5.31 33.65 -4.68
C GLN A 106 -5.90 32.45 -5.44
N PRO A 107 -6.99 32.63 -6.22
CA PRO A 107 -7.52 31.56 -7.07
C PRO A 107 -6.47 31.04 -8.08
N GLU A 108 -5.49 31.87 -8.47
CA GLU A 108 -4.38 31.45 -9.32
C GLU A 108 -3.39 30.51 -8.64
N ASP A 109 -3.43 30.35 -7.31
CA ASP A 109 -2.63 29.33 -6.60
C ASP A 109 -3.29 27.94 -6.66
N CYS A 110 -4.51 27.84 -7.19
CA CYS A 110 -5.26 26.59 -7.34
C CYS A 110 -5.25 26.10 -8.79
N VAL A 111 -5.58 24.83 -8.99
CA VAL A 111 -5.81 24.26 -10.32
C VAL A 111 -6.96 25.00 -10.99
N ASP A 112 -6.76 25.45 -12.22
CA ASP A 112 -7.81 26.12 -12.99
C ASP A 112 -8.91 25.11 -13.31
N SER A 113 -10.12 25.29 -12.78
CA SER A 113 -11.25 24.40 -13.03
C SER A 113 -12.33 25.01 -13.93
N THR A 114 -12.03 26.13 -14.60
CA THR A 114 -13.02 26.87 -15.41
C THR A 114 -13.70 25.98 -16.47
N ASP A 115 -12.92 25.09 -17.09
CA ASP A 115 -13.38 24.22 -18.19
C ASP A 115 -13.67 22.76 -17.77
N VAL A 116 -13.71 22.47 -16.46
CA VAL A 116 -14.05 21.13 -15.97
C VAL A 116 -15.49 20.78 -16.34
N LYS A 117 -15.67 19.62 -16.97
CA LYS A 117 -16.97 19.11 -17.43
C LYS A 117 -17.25 17.74 -16.82
N ALA A 118 -18.48 17.27 -16.94
CA ALA A 118 -18.83 15.90 -16.59
C ALA A 118 -17.91 14.92 -17.34
N GLY A 119 -17.32 13.98 -16.60
CA GLY A 119 -16.34 13.02 -17.11
C GLY A 119 -14.88 13.47 -16.99
N CYS A 120 -14.62 14.74 -16.68
CA CYS A 120 -13.27 15.21 -16.38
C CYS A 120 -12.84 14.82 -14.96
N SER A 121 -11.52 14.74 -14.77
CA SER A 121 -10.87 14.59 -13.47
C SER A 121 -9.81 15.68 -13.29
N ILE A 122 -9.53 16.04 -12.03
CA ILE A 122 -8.30 16.73 -11.66
C ILE A 122 -7.37 15.65 -11.11
N ALA A 123 -6.27 15.41 -11.81
CA ALA A 123 -5.37 14.30 -11.53
C ALA A 123 -3.92 14.71 -11.76
N ARG A 124 -2.99 14.00 -11.11
CA ARG A 124 -1.56 14.12 -11.43
C ARG A 124 -1.31 13.34 -12.72
N ASP A 125 -0.42 13.83 -13.58
CA ASP A 125 -0.09 13.12 -14.82
C ASP A 125 1.16 12.25 -14.65
N GLY A 126 1.62 11.67 -15.76
CA GLY A 126 2.77 10.77 -15.74
C GLY A 126 4.14 11.42 -15.55
N THR A 127 4.18 12.74 -15.48
CA THR A 127 5.39 13.58 -15.42
C THR A 127 5.41 14.51 -14.20
N SER A 128 4.27 14.68 -13.54
CA SER A 128 4.13 15.45 -12.30
C SER A 128 5.03 14.91 -11.19
N THR A 129 5.87 15.80 -10.65
CA THR A 129 6.55 15.58 -9.36
C THR A 129 5.73 16.32 -8.31
N ASP A 130 5.50 15.71 -7.15
CA ASP A 130 4.78 16.39 -6.07
C ASP A 130 5.65 17.48 -5.45
N THR A 131 5.33 18.72 -5.83
CA THR A 131 5.91 19.93 -5.28
C THR A 131 4.92 20.67 -4.39
N ASN A 132 3.81 19.99 -4.03
CA ASN A 132 2.62 20.55 -3.41
C ASN A 132 2.03 21.71 -4.21
N ALA A 133 2.31 21.85 -5.50
CA ALA A 133 1.89 23.00 -6.30
C ALA A 133 0.74 22.62 -7.23
N LYS A 134 -0.06 23.62 -7.62
CA LYS A 134 -1.13 23.44 -8.63
C LYS A 134 -0.63 22.79 -9.93
N ASN A 135 0.63 23.00 -10.30
CA ASN A 135 1.21 22.51 -11.54
C ASN A 135 1.46 20.99 -11.52
N ASP A 136 1.34 20.36 -10.35
CA ASP A 136 1.41 18.91 -10.22
C ASP A 136 0.12 18.25 -10.74
N TRP A 137 -0.94 19.03 -10.94
CA TRP A 137 -2.29 18.58 -11.25
C TRP A 137 -2.76 19.12 -12.61
N HIS A 138 -3.50 18.29 -13.32
CA HIS A 138 -3.99 18.54 -14.67
C HIS A 138 -5.48 18.20 -14.76
N ILE A 139 -6.18 18.84 -15.69
CA ILE A 139 -7.54 18.41 -16.06
C ILE A 139 -7.44 17.40 -17.18
N ASP A 140 -7.93 16.20 -16.92
CA ASP A 140 -8.00 15.14 -17.92
C ASP A 140 -9.46 14.84 -18.30
N PRO A 141 -9.78 14.71 -19.61
CA PRO A 141 -11.14 14.42 -20.11
C PRO A 141 -11.57 12.97 -19.88
N THR A 142 -10.63 12.13 -19.46
CA THR A 142 -10.84 10.78 -18.94
C THR A 142 -10.11 10.70 -17.61
N PRO A 143 -10.61 9.97 -16.60
CA PRO A 143 -9.83 9.71 -15.40
C PRO A 143 -8.42 9.24 -15.79
N SER A 144 -7.39 10.04 -15.47
CA SER A 144 -6.02 9.65 -15.73
C SER A 144 -5.49 8.86 -14.54
N MET A 145 -4.68 7.84 -14.82
CA MET A 145 -4.23 6.91 -13.79
C MET A 145 -3.05 7.44 -12.96
N GLY A 146 -2.60 8.69 -13.18
CA GLY A 146 -1.32 9.18 -12.65
C GLY A 146 -0.10 8.33 -13.05
N ARG A 147 1.12 8.84 -12.82
CA ARG A 147 2.31 7.98 -12.68
C ARG A 147 3.12 8.33 -11.43
N ASN A 148 4.00 7.42 -11.04
CA ASN A 148 4.72 7.42 -9.77
C ASN A 148 5.51 8.71 -9.51
N ASN A 149 5.30 9.25 -8.30
CA ASN A 149 6.08 10.30 -7.66
C ASN A 149 7.35 9.69 -7.02
N ASN A 150 8.54 10.15 -7.36
CA ASN A 150 9.81 9.45 -7.10
C ASN A 150 10.10 9.09 -5.62
N GLU A 151 10.47 7.81 -5.43
CA GLU A 151 11.47 7.23 -4.52
C GLU A 151 11.43 7.53 -3.00
N ARG A 152 10.57 6.81 -2.28
CA ARG A 152 11.11 5.80 -1.36
C ARG A 152 10.81 4.45 -1.96
N THR A 153 11.82 3.85 -2.54
CA THR A 153 11.70 2.52 -3.09
C THR A 153 11.23 1.59 -1.97
N PRO A 154 10.05 0.95 -2.09
CA PRO A 154 9.43 0.30 -0.94
C PRO A 154 10.34 -0.81 -0.43
N THR A 155 10.75 -0.69 0.83
CA THR A 155 11.49 -1.75 1.50
C THR A 155 10.52 -2.90 1.77
N PRO A 156 10.89 -4.13 1.40
CA PRO A 156 10.05 -5.28 1.71
C PRO A 156 9.95 -5.41 3.23
N LYS A 157 8.75 -5.74 3.73
CA LYS A 157 8.54 -6.10 5.13
C LYS A 157 7.76 -7.39 5.20
N ILE A 158 8.33 -8.36 5.91
CA ILE A 158 7.69 -9.61 6.27
C ILE A 158 6.99 -9.40 7.62
N SER A 159 5.68 -9.62 7.66
CA SER A 159 4.85 -9.44 8.86
C SER A 159 3.82 -10.55 9.02
N HIS A 160 3.11 -10.57 10.16
CA HIS A 160 2.02 -11.53 10.43
C HIS A 160 2.42 -12.98 10.16
N ILE A 161 3.58 -13.39 10.69
CA ILE A 161 4.07 -14.75 10.54
C ILE A 161 3.26 -15.68 11.43
N GLU A 162 2.67 -16.71 10.83
CA GLU A 162 1.94 -17.77 11.50
C GLU A 162 2.51 -19.13 11.10
N VAL A 163 2.57 -20.06 12.06
CA VAL A 163 3.06 -21.42 11.84
C VAL A 163 2.01 -22.40 12.36
N SER A 164 1.36 -23.14 11.47
CA SER A 164 0.21 -23.99 11.81
C SER A 164 0.58 -25.13 12.77
N ASN A 165 1.75 -25.74 12.59
CA ASN A 165 2.28 -26.82 13.43
C ASN A 165 3.75 -26.56 13.77
N GLN A 166 4.02 -25.74 14.79
CA GLN A 166 5.40 -25.51 15.24
C GLN A 166 6.13 -26.81 15.66
N CYS A 167 5.37 -27.84 16.06
CA CYS A 167 5.87 -29.19 16.29
C CYS A 167 5.03 -30.21 15.49
N PHE A 168 5.63 -30.78 14.45
CA PHE A 168 4.96 -31.67 13.50
C PHE A 168 5.67 -33.02 13.43
N LEU A 169 4.94 -34.06 13.01
CA LEU A 169 5.39 -35.45 13.00
C LEU A 169 5.86 -35.86 11.62
N THR A 170 7.13 -36.23 11.48
CA THR A 170 7.72 -36.58 10.17
C THR A 170 7.51 -38.05 9.78
N ASP A 171 6.99 -38.87 10.69
CA ASP A 171 6.76 -40.31 10.51
C ASP A 171 5.41 -40.63 9.86
N GLY A 172 4.58 -39.62 9.56
CA GLY A 172 3.26 -39.80 8.95
C GLY A 172 2.22 -40.45 9.88
N SER A 173 2.52 -40.60 11.18
CA SER A 173 1.64 -41.25 12.16
C SER A 173 0.35 -40.47 12.46
N ASP A 174 0.32 -39.18 12.12
CA ASP A 174 -0.84 -38.29 12.24
C ASP A 174 -0.96 -37.41 10.98
N PRO A 175 -1.92 -37.70 10.08
CA PRO A 175 -2.16 -36.89 8.88
C PRO A 175 -2.52 -35.42 9.16
N SER A 176 -2.98 -35.05 10.35
CA SER A 176 -3.25 -33.64 10.68
C SER A 176 -1.99 -32.88 11.09
N ARG A 177 -0.90 -33.60 11.40
CA ARG A 177 0.36 -33.06 11.91
C ARG A 177 1.57 -33.50 11.10
N HIS A 178 1.41 -34.00 9.87
CA HIS A 178 2.53 -34.51 9.07
C HIS A 178 3.34 -33.42 8.34
N LYS A 179 2.88 -32.17 8.42
CA LYS A 179 3.52 -31.01 7.82
C LYS A 179 3.29 -29.76 8.65
N THR A 180 4.12 -28.76 8.42
CA THR A 180 3.92 -27.40 8.93
C THR A 180 3.73 -26.44 7.76
N THR A 181 2.81 -25.50 7.94
CA THR A 181 2.60 -24.39 7.00
C THR A 181 3.14 -23.12 7.65
N ILE A 182 4.01 -22.40 6.93
CA ILE A 182 4.56 -21.11 7.32
C ILE A 182 3.85 -20.06 6.48
N SER A 183 2.99 -19.27 7.10
CA SER A 183 2.24 -18.18 6.46
C SER A 183 2.83 -16.83 6.87
N PHE A 184 2.85 -15.87 5.96
CA PHE A 184 3.35 -14.52 6.21
C PHE A 184 2.72 -13.52 5.25
N THR A 185 2.82 -12.23 5.59
CA THR A 185 2.36 -11.13 4.74
C THR A 185 3.55 -10.31 4.26
N LEU A 186 3.62 -10.07 2.94
CA LEU A 186 4.55 -9.14 2.32
C LEU A 186 3.88 -7.78 2.11
N THR A 187 4.56 -6.71 2.49
CA THR A 187 4.06 -5.34 2.24
C THR A 187 4.24 -4.89 0.79
N VAL A 188 5.16 -5.50 0.05
CA VAL A 188 5.39 -5.25 -1.37
C VAL A 188 5.86 -6.52 -2.07
N GLU A 189 5.62 -6.57 -3.38
CA GLU A 189 6.15 -7.60 -4.27
C GLU A 189 7.67 -7.71 -4.09
N SER A 190 8.15 -8.94 -3.90
CA SER A 190 9.54 -9.21 -3.54
C SER A 190 10.02 -10.53 -4.11
N LYS A 191 11.31 -10.63 -4.39
CA LYS A 191 11.97 -11.93 -4.54
C LYS A 191 12.15 -12.56 -3.16
N VAL A 192 11.64 -13.77 -2.98
CA VAL A 192 11.61 -14.46 -1.70
C VAL A 192 12.45 -15.72 -1.76
N THR A 193 13.28 -15.89 -0.74
CA THR A 193 13.98 -17.14 -0.47
C THR A 193 13.54 -17.65 0.89
N ALA A 194 13.11 -18.92 0.95
CA ALA A 194 12.81 -19.61 2.19
C ALA A 194 13.56 -20.94 2.25
N ARG A 195 14.39 -21.09 3.28
CA ARG A 195 15.25 -22.26 3.48
C ARG A 195 15.14 -22.78 4.91
N ILE A 196 15.16 -24.09 5.06
CA ILE A 196 15.22 -24.78 6.34
C ILE A 196 16.67 -25.13 6.63
N TYR A 197 17.13 -24.78 7.84
CA TYR A 197 18.45 -25.08 8.35
C TYR A 197 18.36 -25.95 9.60
N ASP A 198 19.37 -26.80 9.81
CA ASP A 198 19.58 -27.42 11.11
C ASP A 198 20.25 -26.47 12.11
N VAL A 199 20.42 -26.91 13.36
CA VAL A 199 21.04 -26.12 14.43
C VAL A 199 22.53 -25.83 14.20
N GLN A 200 23.19 -26.56 13.30
CA GLN A 200 24.56 -26.30 12.86
C GLN A 200 24.63 -25.29 11.70
N GLY A 201 23.49 -24.82 11.20
CA GLY A 201 23.41 -23.87 10.10
C GLY A 201 23.59 -24.50 8.71
N ARG A 202 23.48 -25.83 8.58
CA ARG A 202 23.49 -26.49 7.26
C ARG A 202 22.12 -26.35 6.62
N ALA A 203 22.07 -25.96 5.34
CA ALA A 203 20.83 -25.92 4.58
C ALA A 203 20.34 -27.36 4.34
N ILE A 204 19.12 -27.65 4.77
CA ILE A 204 18.49 -28.97 4.70
C ILE A 204 17.46 -29.04 3.58
N ARG A 205 16.69 -27.96 3.43
CA ARG A 205 15.61 -27.89 2.43
C ARG A 205 15.51 -26.47 1.90
N THR A 206 15.33 -26.34 0.59
CA THR A 206 14.91 -25.09 -0.04
C THR A 206 13.41 -25.18 -0.36
N LEU A 207 12.61 -24.31 0.25
CA LEU A 207 11.16 -24.25 0.02
C LEU A 207 10.82 -23.36 -1.16
N ILE A 208 11.57 -22.26 -1.30
CA ILE A 208 11.52 -21.35 -2.43
C ILE A 208 12.88 -20.65 -2.56
N ASP A 209 13.33 -20.37 -3.78
CA ASP A 209 14.65 -19.78 -4.05
C ASP A 209 14.56 -18.63 -5.04
N ASP A 210 14.81 -17.41 -4.57
CA ASP A 210 14.79 -16.17 -5.38
C ASP A 210 13.53 -15.98 -6.27
N GLU A 211 12.39 -16.57 -5.88
CA GLU A 211 11.17 -16.50 -6.67
C GLU A 211 10.36 -15.24 -6.35
N LYS A 212 9.69 -14.71 -7.37
CA LYS A 212 8.90 -13.50 -7.27
C LYS A 212 7.54 -13.80 -6.63
N LEU A 213 7.27 -13.21 -5.46
CA LEU A 213 5.97 -13.29 -4.79
C LEU A 213 5.28 -11.93 -4.75
N LEU A 214 3.96 -11.95 -4.92
CA LEU A 214 3.11 -10.77 -4.82
C LEU A 214 2.98 -10.29 -3.38
N TYR A 215 2.64 -9.01 -3.22
CA TYR A 215 2.27 -8.44 -1.92
C TYR A 215 1.03 -9.14 -1.34
N GLY A 216 0.83 -9.02 -0.03
CA GLY A 216 -0.24 -9.72 0.68
C GLY A 216 0.19 -11.08 1.22
N LYS A 217 -0.78 -11.97 1.42
CA LYS A 217 -0.60 -13.25 2.14
C LYS A 217 0.08 -14.28 1.25
N ASN A 218 1.14 -14.89 1.77
CA ASN A 218 1.89 -15.96 1.13
C ASN A 218 2.13 -17.09 2.14
N SER A 219 2.31 -18.32 1.64
CA SER A 219 2.61 -19.47 2.51
C SER A 219 3.47 -20.53 1.83
N PHE A 220 4.21 -21.27 2.64
CA PHE A 220 4.99 -22.44 2.24
C PHE A 220 4.66 -23.62 3.15
N GLU A 221 4.75 -24.83 2.61
CA GLU A 221 4.61 -26.05 3.39
C GLU A 221 5.94 -26.78 3.48
N TRP A 222 6.22 -27.36 4.64
CA TRP A 222 7.32 -28.29 4.84
C TRP A 222 6.84 -29.56 5.53
N ASP A 223 7.17 -30.70 4.95
CA ASP A 223 6.76 -32.04 5.37
C ASP A 223 7.86 -32.79 6.15
N GLY A 224 8.95 -32.11 6.50
CA GLY A 224 10.06 -32.72 7.24
C GLY A 224 11.01 -33.53 6.37
N ARG A 225 11.05 -33.26 5.06
CA ARG A 225 12.04 -33.86 4.15
C ARG A 225 13.13 -32.88 3.77
N ASP A 226 14.31 -33.41 3.46
CA ASP A 226 15.41 -32.66 2.83
C ASP A 226 15.20 -32.51 1.31
N ASP A 227 16.12 -31.84 0.61
CA ASP A 227 16.06 -31.66 -0.86
C ASP A 227 16.18 -33.00 -1.63
N ASP A 228 16.75 -34.05 -1.02
CA ASP A 228 16.81 -35.40 -1.58
C ASP A 228 15.54 -36.23 -1.30
N GLY A 229 14.54 -35.65 -0.62
CA GLY A 229 13.29 -36.30 -0.25
C GLY A 229 13.38 -37.25 0.96
N ARG A 230 14.51 -37.28 1.66
CA ARG A 230 14.69 -38.11 2.87
C ARG A 230 14.11 -37.41 4.08
N VAL A 231 13.52 -38.18 4.99
CA VAL A 231 13.01 -37.66 6.26
C VAL A 231 14.18 -37.18 7.12
N VAL A 232 14.08 -35.95 7.60
CA VAL A 232 15.11 -35.35 8.44
C VAL A 232 15.08 -35.95 9.86
N PRO A 233 16.20 -35.98 10.59
CA PRO A 233 16.21 -36.40 11.99
C PRO A 233 15.27 -35.57 12.85
N ILE A 234 14.74 -36.16 13.93
CA ILE A 234 13.99 -35.40 14.93
C ILE A 234 14.89 -34.32 15.54
N GLY A 235 14.35 -33.13 15.77
CA GLY A 235 15.11 -32.01 16.29
C GLY A 235 14.54 -30.65 15.97
N ILE A 236 15.31 -29.62 16.33
CA ILE A 236 15.01 -28.22 16.08
C ILE A 236 15.58 -27.83 14.73
N TYR A 237 14.78 -27.10 13.95
CA TYR A 237 15.14 -26.55 12.66
C TYR A 237 14.79 -25.06 12.62
N ILE A 238 15.49 -24.31 11.79
CA ILE A 238 15.27 -22.88 11.59
C ILE A 238 14.81 -22.66 10.15
N CYS A 239 13.58 -22.17 9.98
CA CYS A 239 13.16 -21.58 8.71
C CYS A 239 13.70 -20.15 8.64
N TYR A 240 14.57 -19.90 7.67
CA TYR A 240 15.03 -18.58 7.29
C TYR A 240 14.21 -18.09 6.11
N LEU A 241 13.60 -16.93 6.27
CA LEU A 241 12.82 -16.26 5.24
C LEU A 241 13.48 -14.92 4.92
N GLN A 242 13.71 -14.66 3.64
CA GLN A 242 14.26 -13.40 3.14
C GLN A 242 13.38 -12.88 2.03
N ALA A 243 13.08 -11.58 2.07
CA ALA A 243 12.43 -10.85 0.99
C ALA A 243 13.36 -9.74 0.52
N ILE A 244 13.61 -9.69 -0.79
CA ILE A 244 14.41 -8.65 -1.46
C ILE A 244 13.51 -7.99 -2.49
N ASN A 245 13.32 -6.69 -2.39
CA ASN A 245 12.73 -5.93 -3.48
C ASN A 245 13.88 -5.37 -4.33
N THR A 246 13.95 -5.82 -5.58
CA THR A 246 15.05 -5.53 -6.50
C THR A 246 15.09 -4.09 -6.95
N ASP A 247 13.93 -3.43 -6.95
CA ASP A 247 13.83 -2.02 -7.30
C ASP A 247 14.40 -1.18 -6.15
N SER A 248 14.06 -1.53 -4.90
CA SER A 248 14.50 -0.80 -3.70
C SER A 248 15.84 -1.17 -3.16
N LYS A 249 16.38 -2.32 -3.57
CA LYS A 249 17.50 -2.98 -2.90
C LYS A 249 17.25 -3.18 -1.40
N GLY A 250 15.99 -3.09 -0.95
CA GLY A 250 15.59 -3.31 0.42
C GLY A 250 15.54 -4.80 0.72
N ILE A 251 15.93 -5.15 1.95
CA ILE A 251 15.97 -6.55 2.41
C ILE A 251 15.29 -6.62 3.79
N ASP A 252 14.36 -7.55 3.96
CA ASP A 252 13.88 -7.98 5.28
C ASP A 252 14.10 -9.48 5.45
N THR A 253 14.42 -9.88 6.68
CA THR A 253 14.70 -11.26 7.02
C THR A 253 13.99 -11.65 8.31
N LYS A 254 13.57 -12.92 8.39
CA LYS A 254 12.91 -13.51 9.55
C LYS A 254 13.47 -14.92 9.78
N LYS A 255 13.52 -15.31 11.06
CA LYS A 255 13.95 -16.64 11.50
C LYS A 255 12.87 -17.23 12.37
N ILE A 256 12.43 -18.44 12.02
CA ILE A 256 11.31 -19.12 12.64
C ILE A 256 11.79 -20.48 13.12
N THR A 257 11.54 -20.81 14.37
CA THR A 257 11.93 -22.12 14.94
C THR A 257 10.82 -23.14 14.69
N ILE A 258 11.19 -24.31 14.20
CA ILE A 258 10.30 -25.43 13.89
C ILE A 258 10.87 -26.69 14.54
N VAL A 259 10.00 -27.55 15.07
CA VAL A 259 10.39 -28.83 15.67
C VAL A 259 9.86 -29.98 14.81
N ALA A 260 10.78 -30.78 14.29
CA ALA A 260 10.47 -32.07 13.67
C ALA A 260 10.49 -33.15 14.75
N ALA A 261 9.39 -33.87 14.91
CA ALA A 261 9.22 -34.89 15.94
C ALA A 261 8.73 -36.21 15.33
N LYS A 262 8.70 -37.24 16.18
CA LYS A 262 8.05 -38.51 15.91
C LYS A 262 7.13 -38.86 17.07
N ARG A 263 6.14 -39.72 16.86
CA ARG A 263 5.28 -40.17 17.94
C ARG A 263 6.09 -40.92 19.00
N LEU A 264 5.84 -40.63 20.28
CA LEU A 264 6.36 -41.45 21.37
C LEU A 264 5.55 -42.74 21.43
N ASN A 265 6.25 -43.87 21.45
CA ASN A 265 5.66 -45.19 21.63
C ASN A 265 5.11 -45.36 23.05
#